data_AF-A1TTQ3-F1
#
_entry.id   AF-A1TTQ3-F1
#
_cell.length_a   1.000
_cell.length_b   1.000
_cell.length_c   1.000
_cell.angle_alpha   90.00
_cell.angle_beta   90.00
_cell.angle_gamma   90.00
#
_symmetry.space_group_name_H-M   'P 1'
#
loop_
_entity.id
_entity.type
_entity.pdbx_description
1 polymer ?
#
loop_
_entity_poly.entity_id
_entity_poly.type
_entity_poly.pdbx_seq_one_letter_code
_entity_poly.pdbx_strand_id
1 'polypeptide(L)'
;MMRTWVSTTPIPLPHVSRTPFDANGHPEAAVDALGRETRTVFDRRGNLTLHLDAAGHATRIEYGTEGGARDRPVRVTDALGHTWTHEYDARGNRIRSTDPLGRSTTTQYDARGLPVALTDAAGRTRRLQWDASAQLIAYTDCSGRTSRYAYDALGHLAESADALGHTTRYRHDAQGRLREVIEPTGATHRYEWDGEGQLLAYTDPLGGTTRYRYHGSGQPSERTDARGGVLRYHYDLGERLVALTNENGAHTRFTYDAADHLTDEIGFDGRHQRYVYNAAGELTHVVEAGGSDAGPGKVTHLERDALGRFPPRQNSCRLDRTPVFGVHEGSRRLCSCGRRSAWWATRSVVHGKRAGARSASSTNAQPCRCLQAPARCRVFHPGGEEREASWHDTDKHSKTERWAGCCHRTAPRPTSWRVRSA
;
A
#
# COMPACT_ATOMS: atom_id res chain seq x y z
N MET A 1 18.95 -40.32 -32.34
CA MET A 1 19.76 -39.10 -32.56
C MET A 1 19.09 -37.93 -31.88
N MET A 2 19.39 -37.70 -30.59
CA MET A 2 18.95 -36.51 -29.86
C MET A 2 19.82 -35.33 -30.28
N ARG A 3 19.21 -34.32 -30.92
CA ARG A 3 19.90 -33.07 -31.23
C ARG A 3 19.83 -32.18 -29.98
N THR A 4 20.95 -32.08 -29.28
CA THR A 4 21.25 -31.07 -28.27
C THR A 4 21.27 -29.70 -28.95
N TRP A 5 20.32 -28.84 -28.58
CA TRP A 5 20.38 -27.42 -28.92
C TRP A 5 21.27 -26.73 -27.88
N VAL A 6 22.55 -26.60 -28.19
CA VAL A 6 23.42 -25.65 -27.50
C VAL A 6 23.07 -24.27 -28.05
N SER A 7 22.31 -23.50 -27.28
CA SER A 7 22.08 -22.09 -27.57
C SER A 7 23.36 -21.33 -27.22
N THR A 8 24.21 -21.10 -28.22
CA THR A 8 25.37 -20.22 -28.13
C THR A 8 24.93 -18.78 -28.40
N THR A 9 23.97 -18.26 -27.62
CA THR A 9 23.82 -16.80 -27.52
C THR A 9 25.01 -16.28 -26.71
N PRO A 10 25.81 -15.34 -27.23
CA PRO A 10 26.83 -14.68 -26.42
C PRO A 10 26.13 -14.09 -25.20
N ILE A 11 26.58 -14.49 -24.00
CA ILE A 11 26.16 -13.89 -22.75
C ILE A 11 26.42 -12.38 -22.91
N PRO A 12 25.40 -11.51 -22.94
CA PRO A 12 25.66 -10.08 -22.94
C PRO A 12 26.50 -9.82 -21.69
N LEU A 13 27.68 -9.22 -21.89
CA LEU A 13 28.56 -8.83 -20.78
C LEU A 13 27.67 -8.18 -19.71
N PRO A 14 27.67 -8.66 -18.46
CA PRO A 14 26.86 -8.03 -17.43
C PRO A 14 27.31 -6.56 -17.40
N HIS A 15 26.39 -5.65 -17.69
CA HIS A 15 26.68 -4.24 -17.50
C HIS A 15 26.93 -4.10 -16.00
N VAL A 16 28.20 -3.94 -15.64
CA VAL A 16 28.61 -3.71 -14.25
C VAL A 16 28.08 -2.33 -13.88
N SER A 17 27.47 -2.22 -12.70
CA SER A 17 27.08 -0.91 -12.18
C SER A 17 28.33 -0.04 -12.00
N ARG A 18 28.24 1.24 -12.35
CA ARG A 18 29.38 2.17 -12.28
C ARG A 18 28.96 3.45 -11.58
N THR A 19 29.77 3.89 -10.63
CA THR A 19 29.58 5.15 -9.91
C THR A 19 30.86 5.95 -10.00
N PRO A 20 31.04 6.81 -11.02
CA PRO A 20 32.15 7.77 -11.02
C PRO A 20 32.00 8.76 -9.85
N PHE A 21 33.14 9.15 -9.28
CA PHE A 21 33.22 10.10 -8.17
C PHE A 21 34.03 11.32 -8.59
N ASP A 22 33.67 12.49 -8.06
CA ASP A 22 34.42 13.73 -8.22
C ASP A 22 35.72 13.72 -7.41
N ALA A 23 36.53 14.78 -7.53
CA ALA A 23 37.79 14.92 -6.80
C ALA A 23 37.63 14.98 -5.28
N ASN A 24 36.43 15.23 -4.76
CA ASN A 24 36.10 15.26 -3.34
C ASN A 24 35.48 13.94 -2.85
N GLY A 25 35.33 12.94 -3.74
CA GLY A 25 34.74 11.64 -3.43
C GLY A 25 33.21 11.61 -3.44
N HIS A 26 32.54 12.62 -4.01
CA HIS A 26 31.09 12.63 -4.18
C HIS A 26 30.68 11.94 -5.49
N PRO A 27 29.59 11.17 -5.52
CA PRO A 27 29.15 10.50 -6.75
C PRO A 27 28.69 11.53 -7.79
N GLU A 28 29.27 11.51 -8.99
CA GLU A 28 28.84 12.39 -10.09
C GLU A 28 27.73 11.77 -10.90
N ALA A 29 27.77 10.44 -11.02
CA ALA A 29 26.75 9.66 -11.69
C ALA A 29 26.63 8.27 -11.08
N ALA A 30 25.50 7.61 -11.30
CA ALA A 30 25.33 6.18 -11.07
C ALA A 30 24.68 5.56 -12.30
N VAL A 31 25.35 4.57 -12.87
CA VAL A 31 24.90 3.79 -14.02
C VAL A 31 24.57 2.39 -13.54
N ASP A 32 23.34 1.94 -13.76
CA ASP A 32 22.92 0.59 -13.38
C ASP A 32 23.24 -0.47 -14.45
N ALA A 33 22.88 -1.72 -14.15
CA ALA A 33 23.10 -2.85 -15.05
C ALA A 33 22.19 -2.87 -16.31
N LEU A 34 21.31 -1.88 -16.47
CA LEU A 34 20.56 -1.63 -17.70
C LEU A 34 21.14 -0.42 -18.47
N GLY A 35 22.21 0.20 -17.97
CA GLY A 35 22.81 1.39 -18.55
C GLY A 35 22.05 2.68 -18.25
N ARG A 36 21.05 2.66 -17.34
CA ARG A 36 20.32 3.86 -16.93
C ARG A 36 21.24 4.70 -16.03
N GLU A 37 21.44 5.95 -16.41
CA GLU A 37 22.36 6.87 -15.74
C GLU A 37 21.59 7.92 -14.94
N THR A 38 21.86 8.04 -13.65
CA THR A 38 21.47 9.22 -12.85
C THR A 38 22.69 10.10 -12.63
N ARG A 39 22.50 11.42 -12.53
CA ARG A 39 23.60 12.35 -12.23
C ARG A 39 23.30 13.20 -11.01
N THR A 40 24.34 13.56 -10.29
CA THR A 40 24.25 14.40 -9.09
C THR A 40 25.35 15.46 -9.11
N VAL A 41 25.00 16.67 -8.69
CA VAL A 41 25.94 17.79 -8.58
C VAL A 41 25.89 18.34 -7.17
N PHE A 42 27.06 18.56 -6.59
CA PHE A 42 27.24 19.09 -5.24
C PHE A 42 27.88 20.47 -5.28
N ASP A 43 27.57 21.30 -4.28
CA ASP A 43 28.32 22.54 -4.04
C ASP A 43 29.67 22.27 -3.34
N ARG A 44 30.47 23.32 -3.11
CA ARG A 44 31.78 23.20 -2.43
C ARG A 44 31.69 22.73 -0.97
N ARG A 45 30.50 22.72 -0.38
CA ARG A 45 30.26 22.26 1.00
C ARG A 45 29.71 20.83 1.02
N GLY A 46 29.56 20.19 -0.14
CA GLY A 46 29.04 18.83 -0.28
C GLY A 46 27.51 18.75 -0.26
N ASN A 47 26.80 19.87 -0.45
CA ASN A 47 25.34 19.86 -0.52
C ASN A 47 24.87 19.51 -1.93
N LEU A 48 23.92 18.58 -2.07
CA LEU A 48 23.35 18.18 -3.36
C LEU A 48 22.51 19.32 -3.96
N THR A 49 22.94 19.93 -5.06
CA THR A 49 22.24 21.06 -5.70
C THR A 49 21.40 20.67 -6.91
N LEU A 50 21.75 19.56 -7.58
CA LEU A 50 21.03 19.06 -8.76
C LEU A 50 21.07 17.54 -8.76
N HIS A 51 19.91 16.92 -8.98
CA HIS A 51 19.78 15.51 -9.30
C HIS A 51 19.06 15.37 -10.65
N LEU A 52 19.68 14.64 -11.57
CA LEU A 52 19.09 14.22 -12.84
C LEU A 52 18.70 12.76 -12.74
N ASP A 53 17.43 12.46 -12.96
CA ASP A 53 16.97 11.09 -13.09
C ASP A 53 17.43 10.47 -14.42
N ALA A 54 17.19 9.17 -14.61
CA ALA A 54 17.60 8.45 -15.83
C ALA A 54 16.88 8.89 -17.10
N ALA A 55 15.79 9.66 -17.00
CA ALA A 55 15.15 10.31 -18.13
C ALA A 55 15.64 11.76 -18.35
N GLY A 56 16.59 12.23 -17.54
CA GLY A 56 17.16 13.58 -17.61
C GLY A 56 16.32 14.65 -16.93
N HIS A 57 15.27 14.30 -16.18
CA HIS A 57 14.50 15.31 -15.45
C HIS A 57 15.27 15.80 -14.22
N ALA A 58 15.19 17.11 -13.98
CA ALA A 58 16.02 17.80 -13.01
C ALA A 58 15.27 18.13 -11.72
N THR A 59 15.75 17.63 -10.60
CA THR A 59 15.42 18.14 -9.26
C THR A 59 16.52 19.07 -8.79
N ARG A 60 16.18 20.32 -8.46
CA ARG A 60 17.13 21.34 -7.99
C ARG A 60 16.89 21.66 -6.53
N ILE A 61 17.98 21.89 -5.79
CA ILE A 61 17.93 22.27 -4.38
C ILE A 61 18.84 23.47 -4.18
N GLU A 62 18.28 24.54 -3.63
CA GLU A 62 19.00 25.74 -3.21
C GLU A 62 19.12 25.76 -1.70
N TYR A 63 20.30 26.09 -1.18
CA TYR A 63 20.61 26.09 0.25
C TYR A 63 20.78 27.52 0.75
N GLY A 64 20.37 27.76 1.99
CA GLY A 64 20.64 29.03 2.65
C GLY A 64 22.14 29.21 2.89
N THR A 65 22.60 30.45 2.86
CA THR A 65 24.03 30.80 3.01
C THR A 65 24.40 31.23 4.43
N GLU A 66 23.42 31.63 5.24
CA GLU A 66 23.61 32.32 6.51
C GLU A 66 22.57 31.91 7.58
N GLY A 67 22.85 32.30 8.82
CA GLY A 67 21.97 32.06 9.97
C GLY A 67 21.62 30.58 10.15
N GLY A 68 20.43 30.31 10.68
CA GLY A 68 19.96 28.93 10.82
C GLY A 68 19.58 28.26 9.50
N ALA A 69 19.47 29.01 8.40
CA ALA A 69 19.26 28.44 7.06
C ALA A 69 20.56 27.96 6.39
N ARG A 70 21.73 28.27 6.96
CA ARG A 70 23.03 27.87 6.41
C ARG A 70 23.08 26.36 6.20
N ASP A 71 23.43 25.96 4.98
CA ASP A 71 23.56 24.56 4.53
C ASP A 71 22.25 23.76 4.72
N ARG A 72 21.10 24.44 4.71
CA ARG A 72 19.76 23.82 4.71
C ARG A 72 18.98 24.20 3.46
N PRO A 73 18.18 23.29 2.89
CA PRO A 73 17.37 23.57 1.70
C PRO A 73 16.37 24.71 1.96
N VAL A 74 16.49 25.83 1.25
CA VAL A 74 15.52 26.94 1.31
C VAL A 74 14.52 26.87 0.16
N ARG A 75 14.91 26.23 -0.94
CA ARG A 75 14.06 26.02 -2.11
C ARG A 75 14.36 24.67 -2.74
N VAL A 76 13.32 23.89 -3.01
CA VAL A 76 13.41 22.62 -3.74
C VAL A 76 12.49 22.71 -4.94
N THR A 77 12.98 22.43 -6.13
CA THR A 77 12.18 22.36 -7.36
C THR A 77 12.27 20.95 -7.91
N ASP A 78 11.13 20.26 -8.03
CA ASP A 78 11.11 18.92 -8.61
C ASP A 78 11.28 18.94 -10.14
N ALA A 79 11.39 17.74 -10.71
CA ALA A 79 11.42 17.47 -12.14
C ALA A 79 10.24 18.08 -12.93
N LEU A 80 9.10 18.32 -12.30
CA LEU A 80 7.89 18.87 -12.90
C LEU A 80 7.82 20.41 -12.77
N GLY A 81 8.82 21.03 -12.15
CA GLY A 81 8.88 22.47 -11.91
C GLY A 81 8.11 22.92 -10.66
N HIS A 82 7.52 22.00 -9.90
CA HIS A 82 6.88 22.32 -8.64
C HIS A 82 7.92 22.75 -7.61
N THR A 83 7.66 23.85 -6.91
CA THR A 83 8.62 24.46 -5.99
C THR A 83 8.11 24.45 -4.56
N TRP A 84 8.92 23.96 -3.63
CA TRP A 84 8.73 24.10 -2.18
C TRP A 84 9.72 25.13 -1.64
N THR A 85 9.29 25.94 -0.68
CA THR A 85 10.18 26.85 0.05
C THR A 85 10.15 26.56 1.54
N HIS A 86 11.27 26.81 2.21
CA HIS A 86 11.46 26.54 3.64
C HIS A 86 12.07 27.75 4.35
N GLU A 87 11.57 28.03 5.54
CA GLU A 87 12.12 29.06 6.43
C GLU A 87 12.56 28.42 7.74
N TYR A 88 13.64 28.94 8.33
CA TYR A 88 14.29 28.39 9.52
C TYR A 88 14.47 29.45 10.60
N ASP A 89 14.40 29.03 11.87
CA ASP A 89 14.82 29.88 12.99
C ASP A 89 16.36 29.97 13.08
N ALA A 90 16.89 30.76 14.02
CA ALA A 90 18.34 30.93 14.21
C ALA A 90 19.08 29.64 14.62
N ARG A 91 18.38 28.63 15.16
CA ARG A 91 18.94 27.31 15.52
C ARG A 91 18.86 26.32 14.36
N GLY A 92 18.23 26.72 13.25
CA GLY A 92 18.02 25.89 12.08
C GLY A 92 16.84 24.94 12.17
N ASN A 93 15.89 25.19 13.07
CA ASN A 93 14.61 24.49 13.09
C ASN A 93 13.70 25.07 12.00
N ARG A 94 13.02 24.20 11.23
CA ARG A 94 12.15 24.64 10.13
C ARG A 94 10.82 25.19 10.67
N ILE A 95 10.66 26.51 10.62
CA ILE A 95 9.48 27.21 11.12
C ILE A 95 8.35 27.32 10.10
N ARG A 96 8.67 27.22 8.80
CA ARG A 96 7.67 27.26 7.73
C ARG A 96 8.07 26.40 6.54
N SER A 97 7.08 25.79 5.92
CA SER A 97 7.21 25.14 4.62
C SER A 97 6.04 25.57 3.74
N THR A 98 6.31 26.07 2.54
CA THR A 98 5.30 26.44 1.56
C THR A 98 5.37 25.47 0.39
N ASP A 99 4.22 24.95 -0.03
CA ASP A 99 4.11 24.04 -1.16
C ASP A 99 3.97 24.79 -2.50
N PRO A 100 4.00 24.07 -3.64
CA PRO A 100 3.88 24.66 -4.98
C PRO A 100 2.55 25.36 -5.25
N LEU A 101 1.52 25.08 -4.44
CA LEU A 101 0.21 25.72 -4.52
C LEU A 101 0.12 26.96 -3.61
N GLY A 102 1.23 27.38 -2.99
CA GLY A 102 1.28 28.52 -2.07
C GLY A 102 0.73 28.21 -0.67
N ARG A 103 0.41 26.94 -0.37
CA ARG A 103 -0.13 26.53 0.93
C ARG A 103 1.02 26.33 1.90
N SER A 104 0.94 26.93 3.08
CA SER A 104 2.02 26.88 4.07
C SER A 104 1.67 26.10 5.33
N THR A 105 2.63 25.33 5.84
CA THR A 105 2.60 24.76 7.18
C THR A 105 3.64 25.46 8.05
N THR A 106 3.33 25.69 9.32
CA THR A 106 4.24 26.34 10.27
C THR A 106 4.46 25.49 11.51
N THR A 107 5.67 25.55 12.06
CA THR A 107 6.04 24.89 13.31
C THR A 107 6.61 25.92 14.27
N GLN A 108 6.13 25.91 15.51
CA GLN A 108 6.68 26.70 16.61
C GLN A 108 7.47 25.79 17.53
N TYR A 109 8.59 26.29 18.05
CA TYR A 109 9.51 25.55 18.90
C TYR A 109 9.68 26.26 20.25
N ASP A 110 9.92 25.50 21.31
CA ASP A 110 10.29 26.05 22.62
C ASP A 110 11.78 26.48 22.66
N ALA A 111 12.22 26.97 23.82
CA ALA A 111 13.60 27.39 24.03
C ALA A 111 14.64 26.25 23.91
N ARG A 112 14.22 24.98 23.93
CA ARG A 112 15.06 23.80 23.73
C ARG A 112 15.05 23.29 22.29
N GLY A 113 14.23 23.88 21.41
CA GLY A 113 14.06 23.42 20.03
C GLY A 113 13.05 22.29 19.87
N LEU A 114 12.19 22.04 20.87
CA LEU A 114 11.12 21.04 20.79
C LEU A 114 9.86 21.67 20.19
N PRO A 115 9.17 21.00 19.24
CA PRO A 115 8.01 21.57 18.59
C PRO A 115 6.83 21.64 19.56
N VAL A 116 6.22 22.81 19.74
CA VAL A 116 5.09 23.04 20.66
C VAL A 116 3.76 23.30 19.96
N ALA A 117 3.81 23.76 18.70
CA ALA A 117 2.63 23.93 17.88
C ALA A 117 2.96 23.68 16.40
N LEU A 118 2.06 22.98 15.71
CA LEU A 118 2.14 22.80 14.26
C LEU A 118 0.81 23.21 13.66
N THR A 119 0.86 24.14 12.71
CA THR A 119 -0.32 24.65 12.00
C THR A 119 -0.23 24.21 10.55
N ASP A 120 -1.28 23.57 10.06
CA ASP A 120 -1.34 23.16 8.67
C ASP A 120 -1.82 24.29 7.74
N ALA A 121 -1.83 24.01 6.43
CA ALA A 121 -2.28 24.93 5.40
C ALA A 121 -3.73 25.40 5.54
N ALA A 122 -4.57 24.65 6.25
CA ALA A 122 -5.96 25.01 6.51
C ALA A 122 -6.11 25.85 7.80
N GLY A 123 -5.00 26.23 8.45
CA GLY A 123 -4.99 26.95 9.71
C GLY A 123 -5.29 26.09 10.93
N ARG A 124 -5.39 24.75 10.77
CA ARG A 124 -5.66 23.84 11.88
C ARG A 124 -4.37 23.61 12.66
N THR A 125 -4.44 23.76 13.99
CA THR A 125 -3.26 23.72 14.85
C THR A 125 -3.32 22.52 15.81
N ARG A 126 -2.24 21.75 15.86
CA ARG A 126 -1.97 20.74 16.90
C ARG A 126 -0.92 21.25 17.87
N ARG A 127 -1.02 20.89 19.15
CA ARG A 127 -0.11 21.35 20.21
C ARG A 127 0.54 20.16 20.93
N LEU A 128 1.80 20.35 21.32
CA LEU A 128 2.61 19.35 22.00
C LEU A 128 3.16 19.96 23.29
N GLN A 129 3.21 19.15 24.34
CA GLN A 129 3.81 19.52 25.61
C GLN A 129 4.86 18.49 25.99
N TRP A 130 5.98 18.98 26.49
CA TRP A 130 7.16 18.17 26.80
C TRP A 130 7.54 18.35 28.26
N ASP A 131 7.95 17.28 28.92
CA ASP A 131 8.57 17.38 30.25
C ASP A 131 10.01 17.90 30.18
N ALA A 132 10.70 17.95 31.32
CA ALA A 132 12.09 18.40 31.42
C ALA A 132 13.07 17.49 30.66
N SER A 133 12.78 16.19 30.57
CA SER A 133 13.56 15.16 29.87
C SER A 133 13.27 15.09 28.37
N ALA A 134 12.52 16.05 27.84
CA ALA A 134 12.11 16.13 26.43
C ALA A 134 11.21 14.96 25.99
N GLN A 135 10.43 14.40 26.90
CA GLN A 135 9.43 13.37 26.61
C GLN A 135 8.05 14.03 26.43
N LEU A 136 7.26 13.53 25.46
CA LEU A 136 5.96 14.10 25.11
C LEU A 136 4.93 13.72 26.17
N ILE A 137 4.43 14.68 26.95
CA ILE A 137 3.45 14.41 28.02
C ILE A 137 2.00 14.74 27.64
N ALA A 138 1.81 15.56 26.60
CA ALA A 138 0.48 15.82 26.07
C ALA A 138 0.53 16.16 24.57
N TYR A 139 -0.48 15.65 23.85
CA TYR A 139 -0.72 15.95 22.45
C TYR A 139 -2.17 16.39 22.27
N THR A 140 -2.38 17.63 21.83
CA THR A 140 -3.69 18.16 21.48
C THR A 140 -3.83 18.21 19.96
N ASP A 141 -4.81 17.49 19.42
CA ASP A 141 -5.10 17.50 17.99
C ASP A 141 -5.80 18.80 17.54
N CYS A 142 -6.05 18.94 16.24
CA CYS A 142 -6.72 20.12 15.69
C CYS A 142 -8.19 20.26 16.09
N SER A 143 -8.80 19.24 16.68
CA SER A 143 -10.16 19.29 17.24
C SER A 143 -10.18 19.70 18.71
N GLY A 144 -9.02 19.99 19.31
CA GLY A 144 -8.89 20.34 20.73
C GLY A 144 -8.88 19.13 21.66
N ARG A 145 -8.88 17.91 21.12
CA ARG A 145 -8.83 16.67 21.89
C ARG A 145 -7.41 16.37 22.31
N THR A 146 -7.21 16.09 23.60
CA THR A 146 -5.87 15.96 24.20
C THR A 146 -5.62 14.54 24.70
N SER A 147 -4.62 13.87 24.12
CA SER A 147 -4.04 12.64 24.67
C SER A 147 -2.90 12.98 25.63
N ARG A 148 -2.69 12.15 26.65
CA ARG A 148 -1.64 12.32 27.66
C ARG A 148 -0.77 11.09 27.75
N TYR A 149 0.48 11.29 28.15
CA TYR A 149 1.47 10.23 28.29
C TYR A 149 2.23 10.41 29.59
N ALA A 150 2.56 9.30 30.23
CA ALA A 150 3.41 9.27 31.41
C ALA A 150 4.51 8.24 31.20
N TYR A 151 5.68 8.49 31.78
CA TYR A 151 6.87 7.68 31.63
C TYR A 151 7.34 7.17 33.00
N ASP A 152 7.99 6.00 33.01
CA ASP A 152 8.66 5.49 34.20
C ASP A 152 9.99 6.23 34.44
N ALA A 153 10.66 5.93 35.56
CA ALA A 153 11.92 6.57 35.93
C ALA A 153 13.08 6.31 34.96
N LEU A 154 12.97 5.27 34.12
CA LEU A 154 13.95 4.94 33.08
C LEU A 154 13.59 5.58 31.73
N GLY A 155 12.46 6.29 31.66
CA GLY A 155 11.98 6.97 30.47
C GLY A 155 11.15 6.10 29.52
N HIS A 156 10.74 4.89 29.91
CA HIS A 156 9.82 4.09 29.10
C HIS A 156 8.38 4.55 29.30
N LEU A 157 7.56 4.49 28.26
CA LEU A 157 6.15 4.89 28.33
C LEU A 157 5.42 4.02 29.35
N ALA A 158 4.95 4.56 30.46
CA ALA A 158 4.22 3.80 31.49
C ALA A 158 2.70 3.85 31.27
N GLU A 159 2.17 4.98 30.79
CA GLU A 159 0.74 5.16 30.55
C GLU A 159 0.50 6.01 29.31
N SER A 160 -0.55 5.67 28.55
CA SER A 160 -1.12 6.52 27.52
C SER A 160 -2.62 6.66 27.75
N ALA A 161 -3.12 7.88 27.79
CA ALA A 161 -4.53 8.19 27.89
C ALA A 161 -4.99 8.85 26.59
N ASP A 162 -6.03 8.30 25.96
CA ASP A 162 -6.66 8.94 24.82
C ASP A 162 -7.46 10.18 25.26
N ALA A 163 -7.96 10.95 24.28
CA ALA A 163 -8.73 12.15 24.58
C ALA A 163 -10.11 11.92 25.22
N LEU A 164 -10.57 10.67 25.29
CA LEU A 164 -11.79 10.27 25.99
C LEU A 164 -11.49 9.83 27.44
N GLY A 165 -10.20 9.76 27.82
CA GLY A 165 -9.74 9.33 29.13
C GLY A 165 -9.52 7.82 29.24
N HIS A 166 -9.64 7.07 28.15
CA HIS A 166 -9.31 5.65 28.16
C HIS A 166 -7.79 5.48 28.28
N THR A 167 -7.37 4.78 29.33
CA THR A 167 -5.94 4.67 29.68
C THR A 167 -5.42 3.26 29.42
N THR A 168 -4.37 3.17 28.61
CA THR A 168 -3.57 1.97 28.42
C THR A 168 -2.32 2.06 29.29
N ARG A 169 -2.01 0.99 30.03
CA ARG A 169 -0.83 0.92 30.90
C ARG A 169 0.18 -0.05 30.31
N TYR A 170 1.45 0.32 30.37
CA TYR A 170 2.57 -0.47 29.88
C TYR A 170 3.49 -0.78 31.04
N ARG A 171 3.91 -2.03 31.15
CA ARG A 171 4.87 -2.46 32.16
C ARG A 171 6.10 -3.00 31.47
N HIS A 172 7.25 -2.54 31.90
CA HIS A 172 8.54 -2.97 31.38
C HIS A 172 9.24 -3.87 32.40
N ASP A 173 10.12 -4.74 31.92
CA ASP A 173 11.06 -5.47 32.77
C ASP A 173 12.26 -4.59 33.15
N ALA A 174 13.20 -5.15 33.92
CA ALA A 174 14.38 -4.42 34.38
C ALA A 174 15.34 -4.00 33.25
N GLN A 175 15.22 -4.62 32.07
CA GLN A 175 15.97 -4.30 30.87
C GLN A 175 15.23 -3.29 29.97
N GLY A 176 14.06 -2.80 30.40
CA GLY A 176 13.26 -1.84 29.64
C GLY A 176 12.41 -2.47 28.54
N ARG A 177 12.29 -3.79 28.49
CA ARG A 177 11.49 -4.50 27.48
C ARG A 177 10.04 -4.59 27.92
N LEU A 178 9.12 -4.45 26.97
CA LEU A 178 7.69 -4.49 27.25
C LEU A 178 7.28 -5.86 27.76
N ARG A 179 6.71 -5.94 28.96
CA ARG A 179 6.26 -7.17 29.62
C ARG A 179 4.74 -7.29 29.62
N GLU A 180 4.02 -6.19 29.83
CA GLU A 180 2.55 -6.18 29.83
C GLU A 180 2.01 -4.92 29.14
N VAL A 181 0.92 -5.08 28.40
CA VAL A 181 0.05 -3.98 27.94
C VAL A 181 -1.34 -4.25 28.49
N ILE A 182 -1.85 -3.32 29.29
CA ILE A 182 -3.18 -3.40 29.91
C ILE A 182 -4.04 -2.35 29.23
N GLU A 183 -4.98 -2.80 28.41
CA GLU A 183 -5.93 -1.93 27.72
C GLU A 183 -6.92 -1.27 28.70
N PRO A 184 -7.62 -0.21 28.28
CA PRO A 184 -8.64 0.45 29.11
C PRO A 184 -9.77 -0.48 29.56
N THR A 185 -10.01 -1.56 28.82
CA THR A 185 -10.99 -2.61 29.13
C THR A 185 -10.53 -3.57 30.23
N GLY A 186 -9.24 -3.53 30.60
CA GLY A 186 -8.58 -4.52 31.44
C GLY A 186 -8.00 -5.72 30.67
N ALA A 187 -8.25 -5.81 29.36
CA ALA A 187 -7.62 -6.80 28.49
C ALA A 187 -6.09 -6.64 28.56
N THR A 188 -5.39 -7.75 28.81
CA THR A 188 -3.95 -7.71 29.10
C THR A 188 -3.17 -8.58 28.11
N HIS A 189 -2.21 -7.98 27.43
CA HIS A 189 -1.20 -8.66 26.63
C HIS A 189 0.04 -8.91 27.48
N ARG A 190 0.66 -10.08 27.36
CA ARG A 190 1.89 -10.42 28.09
C ARG A 190 2.98 -10.87 27.14
N TYR A 191 4.21 -10.50 27.46
CA TYR A 191 5.41 -10.81 26.68
C TYR A 191 6.47 -11.39 27.61
N GLU A 192 7.08 -12.48 27.17
CA GLU A 192 8.20 -13.14 27.85
C GLU A 192 9.42 -13.07 26.95
N TRP A 193 10.58 -12.74 27.53
CA TRP A 193 11.84 -12.54 26.80
C TRP A 193 12.94 -13.41 27.40
N ASP A 194 13.92 -13.80 26.61
CA ASP A 194 15.15 -14.45 27.09
C ASP A 194 16.19 -13.42 27.60
N GLY A 195 17.43 -13.84 27.83
CA GLY A 195 18.50 -12.93 28.26
C GLY A 195 19.01 -12.03 27.13
N GLU A 196 18.90 -12.50 25.90
CA GLU A 196 19.39 -11.91 24.66
C GLU A 196 18.41 -10.90 24.04
N GLY A 197 17.18 -10.79 24.57
CA GLY A 197 16.16 -9.86 24.08
C GLY A 197 15.22 -10.44 23.03
N GLN A 198 15.21 -11.76 22.86
CA GLN A 198 14.34 -12.46 21.92
C GLN A 198 13.02 -12.83 22.61
N LEU A 199 11.91 -12.76 21.88
CA LEU A 199 10.57 -12.99 22.42
C LEU A 199 10.32 -14.49 22.59
N LEU A 200 10.30 -15.00 23.81
CA LEU A 200 10.01 -16.40 24.09
C LEU A 200 8.51 -16.73 24.01
N ALA A 201 7.66 -15.80 24.44
CA ALA A 201 6.22 -16.01 24.39
C ALA A 201 5.44 -14.70 24.32
N TYR A 202 4.28 -14.79 23.67
CA TYR A 202 3.25 -13.77 23.68
C TYR A 202 1.92 -14.39 24.09
N THR A 203 1.28 -13.85 25.12
CA THR A 203 -0.06 -14.23 25.55
C THR A 203 -1.04 -13.11 25.25
N ASP A 204 -2.08 -13.43 24.49
CA ASP A 204 -3.16 -12.52 24.18
C ASP A 204 -4.13 -12.35 25.38
N PRO A 205 -5.04 -11.36 25.34
CA PRO A 205 -5.99 -11.14 26.43
C PRO A 205 -6.99 -12.27 26.70
N LEU A 206 -7.15 -13.21 25.76
CA LEU A 206 -7.99 -14.39 25.91
C LEU A 206 -7.23 -15.57 26.54
N GLY A 207 -5.93 -15.39 26.84
CA GLY A 207 -5.04 -16.42 27.40
C GLY A 207 -4.37 -17.30 26.35
N GLY A 208 -4.59 -17.05 25.06
CA GLY A 208 -3.92 -17.77 23.98
C GLY A 208 -2.44 -17.42 23.96
N THR A 209 -1.57 -18.43 24.10
CA THR A 209 -0.12 -18.21 24.19
C THR A 209 0.59 -18.75 22.95
N THR A 210 1.29 -17.87 22.23
CA THR A 210 2.22 -18.24 21.16
C THR A 210 3.64 -18.25 21.71
N ARG A 211 4.41 -19.31 21.45
CA ARG A 211 5.81 -19.45 21.91
C ARG A 211 6.77 -19.49 20.74
N TYR A 212 8.00 -19.05 20.97
CA TYR A 212 9.07 -19.06 19.99
C TYR A 212 10.31 -19.74 20.56
N ARG A 213 11.08 -20.34 19.66
CA ARG A 213 12.44 -20.80 19.91
C ARG A 213 13.33 -20.22 18.83
N TYR A 214 14.61 -20.10 19.14
CA TYR A 214 15.59 -19.48 18.28
C TYR A 214 16.81 -20.38 18.09
N HIS A 215 17.52 -20.18 16.99
CA HIS A 215 18.86 -20.72 16.77
C HIS A 215 19.90 -19.85 17.51
N GLY A 216 21.14 -20.36 17.63
CA GLY A 216 22.23 -19.59 18.24
C GLY A 216 22.57 -18.27 17.52
N SER A 217 22.19 -18.13 16.24
CA SER A 217 22.29 -16.88 15.47
C SER A 217 21.18 -15.87 15.79
N GLY A 218 20.20 -16.23 16.63
CA GLY A 218 19.04 -15.40 16.97
C GLY A 218 17.90 -15.44 15.95
N GLN A 219 18.00 -16.28 14.92
CA GLN A 219 16.90 -16.51 13.99
C GLN A 219 15.83 -17.43 14.61
N PRO A 220 14.53 -17.17 14.41
CA PRO A 220 13.47 -18.06 14.89
C PRO A 220 13.62 -19.46 14.30
N SER A 221 13.66 -20.50 15.14
CA SER A 221 13.74 -21.90 14.74
C SER A 221 12.38 -22.59 14.79
N GLU A 222 11.52 -22.16 15.72
CA GLU A 222 10.19 -22.74 15.93
C GLU A 222 9.21 -21.69 16.44
N ARG A 223 7.96 -21.76 16.00
CA ARG A 223 6.82 -21.05 16.57
C ARG A 223 5.71 -22.05 16.90
N THR A 224 5.24 -22.04 18.13
CA THR A 224 4.07 -22.81 18.57
C THR A 224 2.90 -21.84 18.78
N ASP A 225 1.79 -22.03 18.06
CA ASP A 225 0.60 -21.21 18.26
C ASP A 225 -0.20 -21.62 19.52
N ALA A 226 -1.22 -20.83 19.87
CA ALA A 226 -2.05 -21.08 21.05
C ALA A 226 -2.84 -22.41 21.01
N ARG A 227 -2.98 -23.03 19.83
CA ARG A 227 -3.64 -24.32 19.64
C ARG A 227 -2.63 -25.48 19.64
N GLY A 228 -1.35 -25.20 19.83
CA GLY A 228 -0.27 -26.19 19.79
C GLY A 228 0.27 -26.46 18.39
N GLY A 229 -0.19 -25.75 17.36
CA GLY A 229 0.33 -25.86 16.00
C GLY A 229 1.78 -25.38 15.93
N VAL A 230 2.68 -26.24 15.46
CA VAL A 230 4.12 -25.97 15.39
C VAL A 230 4.53 -25.63 13.96
N LEU A 231 5.15 -24.46 13.79
CA LEU A 231 5.79 -24.04 12.54
C LEU A 231 7.31 -23.97 12.76
N ARG A 232 8.08 -24.75 11.99
CA ARG A 232 9.55 -24.78 12.03
C ARG A 232 10.13 -23.99 10.88
N TYR A 233 11.22 -23.27 11.14
CA TYR A 233 11.94 -22.46 10.16
C TYR A 233 13.26 -23.13 9.82
N HIS A 234 13.63 -23.12 8.55
CA HIS A 234 14.86 -23.71 8.06
C HIS A 234 15.62 -22.69 7.21
N TYR A 235 16.89 -22.51 7.53
CA TYR A 235 17.76 -21.53 6.88
C TYR A 235 18.93 -22.23 6.19
N ASP A 236 19.48 -21.59 5.17
CA ASP A 236 20.76 -21.98 4.58
C ASP A 236 21.96 -21.39 5.36
N LEU A 237 23.18 -21.66 4.89
CA LEU A 237 24.41 -21.12 5.49
C LEU A 237 24.56 -19.61 5.33
N GLY A 238 23.84 -18.99 4.39
CA GLY A 238 23.74 -17.55 4.23
C GLY A 238 22.65 -16.92 5.09
N GLU A 239 22.09 -17.67 6.05
CA GLU A 239 21.03 -17.23 6.95
C GLU A 239 19.71 -16.85 6.23
N ARG A 240 19.49 -17.34 5.01
CA ARG A 240 18.26 -17.11 4.23
C ARG A 240 17.23 -18.20 4.53
N LEU A 241 15.96 -17.82 4.70
CA LEU A 241 14.87 -18.77 4.94
C LEU A 241 14.61 -19.61 3.69
N VAL A 242 14.88 -20.92 3.73
CA VAL A 242 14.71 -21.84 2.61
C VAL A 242 13.50 -22.76 2.75
N ALA A 243 13.01 -22.98 3.96
CA ALA A 243 11.76 -23.70 4.16
C ALA A 243 11.03 -23.35 5.45
N LEU A 244 9.71 -23.54 5.42
CA LEU A 244 8.86 -23.59 6.60
C LEU A 244 8.18 -24.96 6.66
N THR A 245 8.15 -25.59 7.82
CA THR A 245 7.46 -26.88 8.04
C THR A 245 6.33 -26.68 9.03
N ASN A 246 5.09 -26.94 8.62
CA ASN A 246 3.92 -26.80 9.48
C ASN A 246 3.67 -28.05 10.34
N GLU A 247 2.62 -28.00 11.16
CA GLU A 247 2.26 -29.04 12.12
C GLU A 247 1.92 -30.39 11.48
N ASN A 248 1.52 -30.38 10.21
CA ASN A 248 1.18 -31.57 9.44
C ASN A 248 2.37 -32.12 8.64
N GLY A 249 3.57 -31.54 8.83
CA GLY A 249 4.77 -31.91 8.08
C GLY A 249 4.80 -31.42 6.63
N ALA A 250 3.83 -30.60 6.21
CA ALA A 250 3.87 -29.96 4.90
C ALA A 250 4.91 -28.83 4.90
N HIS A 251 5.47 -28.55 3.73
CA HIS A 251 6.55 -27.58 3.57
C HIS A 251 6.15 -26.43 2.66
N THR A 252 6.52 -25.20 3.03
CA THR A 252 6.76 -24.12 2.08
C THR A 252 8.25 -24.09 1.77
N ARG A 253 8.66 -23.92 0.52
CA ARG A 253 10.07 -23.87 0.09
C ARG A 253 10.37 -22.58 -0.64
N PHE A 254 11.56 -22.03 -0.40
CA PHE A 254 12.06 -20.82 -1.02
C PHE A 254 13.43 -21.11 -1.66
N THR A 255 13.61 -20.70 -2.90
CA THR A 255 14.87 -20.80 -3.63
C THR A 255 15.33 -19.41 -4.02
N TYR A 256 16.64 -19.17 -3.93
CA TYR A 256 17.25 -17.89 -4.24
C TYR A 256 18.32 -18.06 -5.31
N ASP A 257 18.55 -17.01 -6.10
CA ASP A 257 19.70 -16.93 -6.99
C ASP A 257 20.98 -16.53 -6.23
N ALA A 258 22.08 -16.35 -6.97
CA ALA A 258 23.38 -15.96 -6.41
C ALA A 258 23.45 -14.48 -5.99
N ALA A 259 22.45 -13.68 -6.34
CA ALA A 259 22.31 -12.29 -5.94
C ALA A 259 21.25 -12.12 -4.82
N ASP A 260 20.89 -13.22 -4.15
CA ASP A 260 19.92 -13.29 -3.05
C ASP A 260 18.47 -12.90 -3.43
N HIS A 261 18.13 -12.90 -4.71
CA HIS A 261 16.75 -12.72 -5.13
C HIS A 261 15.97 -14.03 -5.01
N LEU A 262 14.77 -13.99 -4.42
CA LEU A 262 13.85 -15.13 -4.35
C LEU A 262 13.41 -15.50 -5.77
N THR A 263 13.78 -16.67 -6.29
CA THR A 263 13.40 -17.15 -7.63
C THR A 263 12.21 -18.08 -7.62
N ASP A 264 12.01 -18.85 -6.55
CA ASP A 264 10.94 -19.83 -6.47
C ASP A 264 10.35 -19.89 -5.06
N GLU A 265 9.04 -19.95 -4.99
CA GLU A 265 8.27 -20.17 -3.76
C GLU A 265 7.24 -21.27 -4.03
N ILE A 266 7.30 -22.36 -3.27
CA ILE A 266 6.29 -23.41 -3.29
C ILE A 266 5.56 -23.36 -1.96
N GLY A 267 4.28 -23.00 -1.96
CA GLY A 267 3.46 -22.89 -0.76
C GLY A 267 3.06 -24.25 -0.17
N PHE A 268 2.50 -24.24 1.04
CA PHE A 268 1.95 -25.45 1.69
C PHE A 268 0.83 -26.13 0.87
N ASP A 269 0.12 -25.36 0.04
CA ASP A 269 -0.91 -25.80 -0.90
C ASP A 269 -0.33 -26.38 -2.20
N GLY A 270 0.99 -26.44 -2.33
CA GLY A 270 1.70 -26.87 -3.54
C GLY A 270 1.70 -25.84 -4.65
N ARG A 271 1.13 -24.64 -4.45
CA ARG A 271 1.17 -23.56 -5.44
C ARG A 271 2.61 -23.11 -5.61
N HIS A 272 3.08 -23.10 -6.85
CA HIS A 272 4.44 -22.68 -7.19
C HIS A 272 4.42 -21.30 -7.84
N GLN A 273 5.15 -20.37 -7.26
CA GLN A 273 5.40 -19.05 -7.83
C GLN A 273 6.88 -18.97 -8.20
N ARG A 274 7.15 -18.58 -9.44
CA ARG A 274 8.50 -18.32 -9.94
C ARG A 274 8.65 -16.84 -10.27
N TYR A 275 9.75 -16.27 -9.80
CA TYR A 275 10.09 -14.86 -9.95
C TYR A 275 11.30 -14.73 -10.90
N VAL A 276 11.19 -13.87 -11.90
CA VAL A 276 12.26 -13.65 -12.89
C VAL A 276 12.70 -12.20 -12.82
N TYR A 277 14.01 -11.98 -12.67
CA TYR A 277 14.61 -10.66 -12.54
C TYR A 277 15.42 -10.31 -13.79
N ASN A 278 15.53 -9.02 -14.09
CA ASN A 278 16.48 -8.51 -15.09
C ASN A 278 17.88 -8.30 -14.49
N ALA A 279 18.82 -7.85 -15.30
CA ALA A 279 20.21 -7.62 -14.88
C ALA A 279 20.35 -6.54 -13.77
N ALA A 280 19.38 -5.63 -13.63
CA ALA A 280 19.34 -4.64 -12.55
C ALA A 280 18.65 -5.17 -11.28
N GLY A 281 18.30 -6.46 -11.21
CA GLY A 281 17.60 -7.06 -10.07
C GLY A 281 16.12 -6.68 -10.00
N GLU A 282 15.55 -6.11 -11.05
CA GLU A 282 14.13 -5.75 -11.06
C GLU A 282 13.28 -6.96 -11.47
N LEU A 283 12.20 -7.22 -10.73
CA LEU A 283 11.24 -8.27 -11.05
C LEU A 283 10.51 -7.96 -12.37
N THR A 284 10.65 -8.85 -13.36
CA THR A 284 10.05 -8.74 -14.69
C THR A 284 8.89 -9.71 -14.92
N HIS A 285 8.92 -10.88 -14.28
CA HIS A 285 7.84 -11.86 -14.40
C HIS A 285 7.53 -12.53 -13.07
N VAL A 286 6.24 -12.76 -12.85
CA VAL A 286 5.75 -13.71 -11.85
C VAL A 286 5.00 -14.80 -12.60
N VAL A 287 5.47 -16.03 -12.49
CA VAL A 287 4.86 -17.22 -13.08
C VAL A 287 4.23 -18.03 -11.97
N GLU A 288 2.90 -18.10 -11.97
CA GLU A 288 2.13 -18.95 -11.07
C GLU A 288 1.88 -20.28 -11.78
N ALA A 289 2.59 -21.34 -11.40
CA ALA A 289 2.34 -22.70 -11.84
C ALA A 289 1.43 -23.40 -10.81
N GLY A 290 0.32 -23.96 -11.30
CA GLY A 290 -0.83 -24.33 -10.47
C GLY A 290 -0.53 -25.35 -9.37
N GLY A 291 -1.04 -25.06 -8.17
CA GLY A 291 -1.43 -26.08 -7.20
C GLY A 291 -2.70 -26.81 -7.67
N SER A 292 -3.18 -27.79 -6.92
CA SER A 292 -4.19 -28.78 -7.36
C SER A 292 -5.52 -28.22 -7.93
N ASP A 293 -5.85 -26.94 -7.73
CA ASP A 293 -7.07 -26.29 -8.24
C ASP A 293 -6.83 -25.07 -9.15
N ALA A 294 -5.57 -24.68 -9.39
CA ALA A 294 -5.25 -23.54 -10.23
C ALA A 294 -5.02 -24.04 -11.67
N GLY A 295 -5.87 -23.59 -12.60
CA GLY A 295 -5.82 -23.97 -14.03
C GLY A 295 -4.49 -23.62 -14.74
N PRO A 296 -4.49 -23.42 -16.07
CA PRO A 296 -3.24 -23.17 -16.81
C PRO A 296 -2.50 -21.98 -16.18
N GLY A 297 -1.22 -22.20 -15.86
CA GLY A 297 -0.43 -21.27 -15.06
C GLY A 297 -0.51 -19.82 -15.55
N LYS A 298 -0.51 -18.87 -14.62
CA LYS A 298 -0.66 -17.44 -14.91
C LYS A 298 0.72 -16.79 -14.95
N VAL A 299 1.05 -16.15 -16.07
CA VAL A 299 2.25 -15.31 -16.19
C VAL A 299 1.84 -13.85 -16.09
N THR A 300 2.41 -13.14 -15.13
CA THR A 300 2.27 -11.69 -14.98
C THR A 300 3.55 -11.03 -15.44
N HIS A 301 3.50 -10.29 -16.54
CA HIS A 301 4.62 -9.47 -17.02
C HIS A 301 4.62 -8.10 -16.34
N LEU A 302 5.81 -7.65 -15.94
CA LEU A 302 6.05 -6.44 -15.19
C LEU A 302 7.07 -5.60 -15.95
N GLU A 303 6.58 -4.62 -16.71
CA GLU A 303 7.41 -3.65 -17.44
C GLU A 303 7.59 -2.38 -16.63
N ARG A 304 8.78 -1.79 -16.72
CA ARG A 304 9.10 -0.50 -16.11
C ARG A 304 9.59 0.47 -17.17
N ASP A 305 9.31 1.75 -16.97
CA ASP A 305 9.88 2.82 -17.78
C ASP A 305 11.37 3.05 -17.43
N ALA A 306 12.00 3.99 -18.13
CA ALA A 306 13.40 4.39 -17.88
C ALA A 306 13.64 4.94 -16.46
N LEU A 307 12.57 5.25 -15.70
CA LEU A 307 12.63 5.69 -14.31
C LEU A 307 12.38 4.56 -13.31
N GLY A 308 12.27 3.31 -13.78
CA GLY A 308 11.96 2.14 -12.95
C GLY A 308 10.50 2.07 -12.49
N ARG A 309 9.60 2.89 -13.06
CA ARG A 309 8.19 2.98 -12.66
C ARG A 309 7.34 2.06 -13.53
N PHE A 310 6.30 1.49 -12.95
CA PHE A 310 5.29 0.79 -13.74
C PHE A 310 4.52 1.79 -14.60
N PRO A 311 4.41 1.58 -15.92
CA PRO A 311 3.58 2.43 -16.75
C PRO A 311 2.12 2.32 -16.29
N PRO A 312 1.33 3.40 -16.38
CA PRO A 312 -0.10 3.32 -16.12
C PRO A 312 -0.69 2.24 -17.03
N ARG A 313 -1.53 1.35 -16.47
CA ARG A 313 -2.22 0.31 -17.26
C ARG A 313 -2.94 1.01 -18.41
N GLN A 314 -2.45 0.81 -19.63
CA GLN A 314 -3.15 1.28 -20.81
C GLN A 314 -4.41 0.43 -20.94
N ASN A 315 -5.54 0.97 -20.50
CA ASN A 315 -6.84 0.48 -20.94
C ASN A 315 -6.95 0.85 -22.43
N SER A 316 -6.40 0.00 -23.30
CA SER A 316 -6.46 0.19 -24.75
C SER A 316 -7.90 0.00 -25.23
N CYS A 317 -8.68 1.07 -25.16
CA CYS A 317 -9.86 1.28 -25.99
C CYS A 317 -9.72 2.65 -26.64
N ARG A 318 -8.86 2.74 -27.66
CA ARG A 318 -8.94 3.81 -28.66
C ARG A 318 -9.21 3.16 -30.01
N LEU A 319 -10.47 3.25 -30.43
CA LEU A 319 -10.88 3.08 -31.82
C LEU A 319 -10.46 4.34 -32.56
N ASP A 320 -9.32 4.32 -33.23
CA ASP A 320 -9.06 5.29 -34.30
C ASP A 320 -10.03 4.99 -35.44
N ARG A 321 -10.98 5.89 -35.65
CA ARG A 321 -11.86 5.91 -36.82
C ARG A 321 -11.45 7.06 -37.73
N THR A 322 -10.53 6.80 -38.64
CA THR A 322 -10.45 7.54 -39.90
C THR A 322 -11.24 6.76 -40.96
N PRO A 323 -12.38 7.26 -41.46
CA PRO A 323 -13.11 6.60 -42.52
C PRO A 323 -12.45 6.89 -43.87
N VAL A 324 -11.78 5.90 -44.45
CA VAL A 324 -11.48 5.90 -45.89
C VAL A 324 -12.69 5.29 -46.59
N PHE A 325 -13.43 6.12 -47.34
CA PHE A 325 -14.47 5.64 -48.23
C PHE A 325 -13.83 4.92 -49.42
N GLY A 326 -14.06 3.62 -49.53
CA GLY A 326 -13.69 2.80 -50.68
C GLY A 326 -14.76 1.73 -50.87
N VAL A 327 -15.54 1.88 -51.94
CA VAL A 327 -16.58 0.95 -52.38
C VAL A 327 -15.90 -0.28 -52.95
N HIS A 328 -16.17 -1.49 -52.43
CA HIS A 328 -16.30 -2.69 -53.25
C HIS A 328 -16.95 -3.86 -52.50
N GLU A 329 -17.75 -4.59 -53.28
CA GLU A 329 -18.66 -5.67 -52.94
C GLU A 329 -17.98 -6.95 -52.43
N GLY A 330 -18.72 -7.68 -51.60
CA GLY A 330 -18.74 -9.15 -51.65
C GLY A 330 -17.59 -9.89 -50.97
N SER A 331 -17.69 -10.11 -49.66
CA SER A 331 -17.52 -11.45 -49.07
C SER A 331 -17.78 -11.44 -47.56
N ARG A 332 -18.66 -12.34 -47.13
CA ARG A 332 -19.00 -12.59 -45.73
C ARG A 332 -17.77 -13.14 -44.99
N ARG A 333 -17.32 -12.46 -43.94
CA ARG A 333 -16.57 -13.08 -42.83
C ARG A 333 -17.22 -12.72 -41.50
N LEU A 334 -17.73 -13.76 -40.85
CA LEU A 334 -18.23 -13.74 -39.48
C LEU A 334 -17.08 -13.41 -38.52
N CYS A 335 -17.23 -12.35 -37.73
CA CYS A 335 -16.45 -12.14 -36.50
C CYS A 335 -17.40 -12.35 -35.32
N SER A 336 -17.27 -13.50 -34.65
CA SER A 336 -17.96 -13.81 -33.40
C SER A 336 -17.22 -13.16 -32.22
N CYS A 337 -17.85 -12.17 -31.60
CA CYS A 337 -17.42 -11.64 -30.31
C CYS A 337 -18.29 -12.30 -29.23
N GLY A 338 -17.77 -13.34 -28.58
CA GLY A 338 -18.47 -14.09 -27.53
C GLY A 338 -18.64 -13.26 -26.26
N ARG A 339 -19.84 -12.69 -26.04
CA ARG A 339 -20.29 -12.25 -24.71
C ARG A 339 -20.88 -13.46 -23.99
N ARG A 340 -20.34 -13.78 -22.81
CA ARG A 340 -20.90 -14.77 -21.88
C ARG A 340 -22.22 -14.24 -21.32
N SER A 341 -23.32 -14.88 -21.70
CA SER A 341 -24.62 -14.73 -21.04
C SER A 341 -24.73 -15.78 -19.96
N ALA A 342 -25.03 -15.35 -18.73
CA ALA A 342 -25.29 -16.19 -17.58
C ALA A 342 -26.50 -17.10 -17.82
N TRP A 343 -26.35 -18.40 -17.56
CA TRP A 343 -27.46 -19.35 -17.48
C TRP A 343 -27.75 -19.64 -16.01
N TRP A 344 -28.94 -19.27 -15.57
CA TRP A 344 -29.57 -19.81 -14.37
C TRP A 344 -30.29 -21.10 -14.78
N ALA A 345 -29.94 -22.22 -14.16
CA ALA A 345 -30.62 -23.49 -14.35
C ALA A 345 -31.50 -23.78 -13.13
N THR A 346 -32.82 -23.64 -13.29
CA THR A 346 -33.82 -24.21 -12.38
C THR A 346 -34.14 -25.66 -12.77
N ARG A 347 -34.03 -26.56 -11.79
CA ARG A 347 -34.46 -27.97 -11.83
C ARG A 347 -35.96 -28.11 -12.10
N SER A 348 -36.36 -29.15 -12.85
CA SER A 348 -37.53 -30.04 -12.61
C SER A 348 -37.52 -31.15 -13.67
N VAL A 349 -37.13 -32.38 -13.34
CA VAL A 349 -37.95 -33.54 -12.92
C VAL A 349 -39.01 -33.96 -13.95
N VAL A 350 -38.87 -35.20 -14.41
CA VAL A 350 -39.62 -35.89 -15.48
C VAL A 350 -41.00 -36.37 -14.99
N HIS A 351 -41.93 -36.45 -15.95
CA HIS A 351 -43.34 -36.82 -15.87
C HIS A 351 -43.69 -38.15 -15.16
N GLY A 352 -44.91 -38.16 -14.59
CA GLY A 352 -45.72 -39.35 -14.34
C GLY A 352 -47.22 -39.05 -14.11
N LYS A 353 -48.00 -39.11 -15.21
CA LYS A 353 -49.47 -39.38 -15.34
C LYS A 353 -50.54 -38.26 -15.19
N ARG A 354 -51.22 -38.07 -16.34
CA ARG A 354 -52.67 -37.91 -16.65
C ARG A 354 -53.50 -36.86 -15.88
N ALA A 355 -54.01 -35.86 -16.61
CA ALA A 355 -55.39 -35.80 -17.15
C ALA A 355 -55.77 -34.36 -17.61
N GLY A 356 -56.59 -34.25 -18.65
CA GLY A 356 -57.66 -33.25 -18.72
C GLY A 356 -57.38 -31.85 -19.29
N ALA A 357 -57.51 -31.74 -20.62
CA ALA A 357 -58.41 -30.82 -21.32
C ALA A 357 -58.26 -29.27 -21.25
N ARG A 358 -58.27 -28.69 -22.48
CA ARG A 358 -58.72 -27.34 -22.91
C ARG A 358 -57.80 -26.15 -22.56
N SER A 359 -57.63 -25.12 -23.38
CA SER A 359 -57.74 -24.80 -24.82
C SER A 359 -57.55 -23.28 -24.91
N ALA A 360 -56.83 -22.79 -25.93
CA ALA A 360 -56.88 -21.41 -26.47
C ALA A 360 -56.32 -20.28 -25.55
N SER A 361 -55.68 -19.21 -26.03
CA SER A 361 -55.32 -18.75 -27.37
C SER A 361 -54.40 -17.51 -27.26
N SER A 362 -53.33 -17.50 -28.06
CA SER A 362 -52.95 -16.42 -29.00
C SER A 362 -52.51 -15.01 -28.54
N THR A 363 -51.39 -14.58 -29.15
CA THR A 363 -51.03 -13.21 -29.62
C THR A 363 -50.65 -12.20 -28.53
N ASN A 364 -49.59 -11.38 -28.61
CA ASN A 364 -48.85 -10.84 -29.75
C ASN A 364 -47.47 -10.36 -29.26
N ALA A 365 -46.43 -10.51 -30.08
CA ALA A 365 -45.10 -9.96 -29.84
C ALA A 365 -44.81 -8.85 -30.85
N GLN A 366 -44.27 -7.70 -30.40
CA GLN A 366 -43.43 -6.83 -31.23
C GLN A 366 -42.31 -6.15 -30.42
N PRO A 367 -41.15 -5.83 -31.06
CA PRO A 367 -39.87 -5.60 -30.40
C PRO A 367 -39.50 -4.11 -30.27
N CYS A 368 -38.78 -3.74 -29.22
CA CYS A 368 -38.29 -2.36 -29.04
C CYS A 368 -36.87 -2.15 -29.61
N ARG A 369 -36.77 -1.13 -30.46
CA ARG A 369 -35.56 -0.52 -31.05
C ARG A 369 -34.75 0.26 -30.00
N CYS A 370 -33.43 0.30 -30.20
CA CYS A 370 -32.52 1.21 -29.51
C CYS A 370 -32.56 2.61 -30.14
N LEU A 371 -32.76 3.65 -29.31
CA LEU A 371 -32.61 5.07 -29.67
C LEU A 371 -31.67 5.75 -28.66
N GLN A 372 -30.83 6.64 -29.19
CA GLN A 372 -29.80 7.42 -28.49
C GLN A 372 -30.42 8.41 -27.48
N ALA A 373 -29.65 8.75 -26.43
CA ALA A 373 -29.96 9.72 -25.37
C ALA A 373 -30.23 11.16 -25.91
N PRO A 374 -30.76 12.11 -25.11
CA PRO A 374 -31.04 12.05 -23.66
C PRO A 374 -32.48 12.43 -23.29
N ALA A 375 -33.13 11.66 -22.42
CA ALA A 375 -34.44 12.04 -21.85
C ALA A 375 -34.48 11.79 -20.35
N ARG A 376 -34.76 12.87 -19.61
CA ARG A 376 -35.02 12.92 -18.18
C ARG A 376 -36.37 12.26 -17.91
N CYS A 377 -36.46 11.33 -16.97
CA CYS A 377 -37.74 10.78 -16.50
C CYS A 377 -38.07 11.31 -15.10
N ARG A 378 -39.22 11.99 -14.99
CA ARG A 378 -39.93 12.29 -13.74
C ARG A 378 -40.86 11.12 -13.39
N VAL A 379 -41.05 10.90 -12.09
CA VAL A 379 -41.97 9.94 -11.49
C VAL A 379 -43.37 10.55 -11.41
N PHE A 380 -44.40 9.79 -11.81
CA PHE A 380 -45.82 10.13 -11.63
C PHE A 380 -46.35 9.50 -10.32
N HIS A 381 -47.09 10.27 -9.53
CA HIS A 381 -47.95 9.76 -8.44
C HIS A 381 -49.42 9.82 -8.89
N PRO A 382 -50.26 8.84 -8.53
CA PRO A 382 -51.70 8.90 -8.78
C PRO A 382 -52.42 9.64 -7.64
N GLY A 383 -53.36 10.52 -7.99
CA GLY A 383 -54.26 11.21 -7.06
C GLY A 383 -54.14 12.73 -7.17
N GLY A 384 -54.98 13.34 -8.00
CA GLY A 384 -55.00 14.78 -8.22
C GLY A 384 -55.74 15.56 -7.15
N GLU A 385 -55.32 16.80 -6.94
CA GLU A 385 -56.16 17.99 -6.97
C GLU A 385 -55.26 19.21 -7.24
N GLU A 386 -55.59 19.97 -8.29
CA GLU A 386 -54.94 21.22 -8.70
C GLU A 386 -55.40 22.38 -7.82
N ARG A 387 -54.46 23.23 -7.39
CA ARG A 387 -54.62 24.68 -7.45
C ARG A 387 -53.30 25.35 -7.83
N GLU A 388 -53.42 26.24 -8.80
CA GLU A 388 -52.38 27.08 -9.40
C GLU A 388 -51.84 28.13 -8.42
N ALA A 389 -50.51 28.30 -8.40
CA ALA A 389 -49.90 29.61 -8.32
C ALA A 389 -48.57 29.60 -9.08
N SER A 390 -48.43 30.62 -9.91
CA SER A 390 -47.52 30.81 -11.04
C SER A 390 -46.03 30.81 -10.72
N TRP A 391 -45.30 30.30 -11.72
CA TRP A 391 -43.87 30.41 -11.97
C TRP A 391 -43.31 31.84 -11.83
N HIS A 392 -42.21 31.96 -11.07
CA HIS A 392 -41.01 32.60 -11.58
C HIS A 392 -39.83 31.61 -11.46
N ASP A 393 -39.43 31.12 -12.63
CA ASP A 393 -38.12 30.58 -13.01
C ASP A 393 -37.00 31.57 -12.62
N THR A 394 -35.75 31.22 -12.29
CA THR A 394 -35.01 29.96 -12.28
C THR A 394 -33.68 30.21 -11.52
N ASP A 395 -33.28 29.26 -10.67
CA ASP A 395 -31.97 28.56 -10.65
C ASP A 395 -30.62 29.35 -10.64
N LYS A 396 -29.57 28.99 -9.86
CA LYS A 396 -29.14 27.65 -9.41
C LYS A 396 -28.44 27.68 -8.04
N HIS A 397 -28.80 26.70 -7.23
CA HIS A 397 -27.95 26.11 -6.20
C HIS A 397 -26.87 25.20 -6.83
N SER A 398 -25.64 25.30 -6.32
CA SER A 398 -24.86 24.12 -5.95
C SER A 398 -24.04 24.42 -4.69
N LYS A 399 -24.61 24.03 -3.55
CA LYS A 399 -23.88 23.81 -2.30
C LYS A 399 -22.80 22.77 -2.60
N THR A 400 -21.54 23.20 -2.61
CA THR A 400 -20.40 22.28 -2.49
C THR A 400 -20.11 22.13 -1.01
N GLU A 401 -20.57 20.99 -0.48
CA GLU A 401 -20.25 20.54 0.86
C GLU A 401 -18.75 20.31 1.01
N ARG A 402 -18.25 20.81 2.13
CA ARG A 402 -16.90 20.61 2.66
C ARG A 402 -16.55 19.12 2.73
N TRP A 403 -15.54 18.71 1.99
CA TRP A 403 -14.84 17.46 2.27
C TRP A 403 -13.71 17.72 3.27
N ALA A 404 -14.03 17.48 4.54
CA ALA A 404 -13.04 17.21 5.57
C ALA A 404 -12.54 15.77 5.40
N GLY A 405 -11.34 15.62 4.86
CA GLY A 405 -10.64 14.33 4.76
C GLY A 405 -9.52 14.25 5.78
N CYS A 406 -9.82 13.80 7.00
CA CYS A 406 -8.88 13.04 7.83
C CYS A 406 -9.65 12.40 9.00
N CYS A 407 -9.69 11.07 9.00
CA CYS A 407 -9.37 10.18 10.12
C CYS A 407 -10.08 8.85 9.94
N HIS A 408 -9.28 7.80 9.73
CA HIS A 408 -9.68 6.41 9.85
C HIS A 408 -10.57 6.19 11.08
N ARG A 409 -11.82 5.82 10.84
CA ARG A 409 -12.64 5.05 11.79
C ARG A 409 -12.51 3.59 11.41
N THR A 410 -11.77 2.83 12.21
CA THR A 410 -11.96 1.39 12.34
C THR A 410 -11.71 1.02 13.79
N ALA A 411 -12.80 0.96 14.57
CA ALA A 411 -12.89 0.11 15.75
C ALA A 411 -14.00 -0.91 15.45
N PRO A 412 -13.76 -2.23 15.53
CA PRO A 412 -14.81 -3.20 15.31
C PRO A 412 -15.73 -3.29 16.53
N ARG A 413 -17.04 -3.25 16.31
CA ARG A 413 -18.03 -3.74 17.28
C ARG A 413 -18.06 -5.27 17.21
N PRO A 414 -18.19 -5.97 18.34
CA PRO A 414 -18.19 -7.43 18.38
C PRO A 414 -19.54 -7.98 17.87
N THR A 415 -19.48 -8.78 16.80
CA THR A 415 -20.59 -9.63 16.36
C THR A 415 -20.56 -10.93 17.14
N SER A 416 -21.43 -11.05 18.14
CA SER A 416 -21.76 -12.32 18.78
C SER A 416 -22.43 -13.27 17.78
N TRP A 417 -21.85 -14.45 17.55
CA TRP A 417 -22.56 -15.59 16.97
C TRP A 417 -22.48 -16.78 17.93
N ARG A 418 -23.63 -17.12 18.51
CA ARG A 418 -23.90 -18.44 19.09
C ARG A 418 -24.11 -19.42 17.93
N VAL A 419 -23.42 -20.56 17.94
CA VAL A 419 -23.89 -21.76 17.25
C VAL A 419 -23.82 -22.92 18.23
N ARG A 420 -24.93 -23.67 18.27
CA ARG A 420 -25.21 -24.79 19.16
C ARG A 420 -24.39 -26.01 18.78
N SER A 421 -24.14 -26.84 19.79
CA SER A 421 -23.66 -28.21 19.71
C SER A 421 -24.47 -29.10 18.76
N ALA A 422 -23.75 -29.96 18.06
CA ALA A 422 -24.11 -31.34 17.76
C ALA A 422 -22.81 -32.15 17.74
#